data_AF-A0A8H4V0Y6-F1
#
_entry.id   AF-A0A8H4V0Y6-F1
#
_cell.length_a   1.000
_cell.length_b   1.000
_cell.length_c   1.000
_cell.angle_alpha   90.00
_cell.angle_beta   90.00
_cell.angle_gamma   90.00
#
_symmetry.space_group_name_H-M   'P 1'
#
loop_
_entity.id
_entity.type
_entity.pdbx_description
1 polymer ?
#
loop_
_entity_poly.entity_id
_entity_poly.type
_entity_poly.pdbx_seq_one_letter_code
_entity_poly.pdbx_strand_id
1 'polypeptide(L)'
;EKNYEQLNGNYLSRHCRETVNFLAAIEASRHAKLMTDKTVWIEIGSHTICSGMIKSTLGPQANTVASLRRNEDSWKVLSQSLSAVYLAGINVQWKEYHQDFKSSHEVLHLPAYSWDNKNYWLYYKNDFCLTKGGDPVPQVSNNTVPSRLTISAQKVVESIGDATKATVITETDISDPLLCPVIQGHKVNGIPLCPSSLYADIAQTLSEYLIDNFKPELKGVGLDVADMAVPKPLIYKNAGPQLFRAAATADWDARQVSMQIYSVTLEGKKMTDHASCIIKFFDTEAAREEWKRNAYLIRRSVDRLFESAANGDSNKLGPGMVYK
;
A
#
# COMPACT_ATOMS: atom_id res chain seq x y z
N GLU A 1 -33.24 -28.64 35.86
CA GLU A 1 -33.98 -29.32 36.97
C GLU A 1 -33.71 -30.82 37.15
N LYS A 2 -32.79 -31.49 36.42
CA LYS A 2 -32.64 -32.97 36.49
C LYS A 2 -31.65 -33.54 37.54
N ASN A 3 -30.99 -32.74 38.37
CA ASN A 3 -29.91 -33.23 39.24
C ASN A 3 -30.25 -33.25 40.75
N TYR A 4 -31.49 -32.91 41.14
CA TYR A 4 -31.87 -32.79 42.55
C TYR A 4 -31.71 -34.11 43.32
N GLU A 5 -31.95 -35.25 42.69
CA GLU A 5 -31.76 -36.56 43.32
C GLU A 5 -30.29 -36.89 43.60
N GLN A 6 -29.36 -36.35 42.81
CA GLN A 6 -27.92 -36.57 42.96
C GLN A 6 -27.26 -35.55 43.90
N LEU A 7 -27.67 -34.29 43.86
CA LEU A 7 -27.15 -33.19 44.68
C LEU A 7 -28.07 -32.88 45.89
N ASN A 8 -28.48 -33.93 46.60
CA ASN A 8 -29.39 -33.84 47.74
C ASN A 8 -28.66 -33.51 49.07
N GLY A 9 -29.41 -33.38 50.17
CA GLY A 9 -28.83 -33.08 51.49
C GLY A 9 -27.79 -34.10 51.97
N ASN A 10 -27.95 -35.38 51.60
CA ASN A 10 -26.96 -36.42 51.93
C ASN A 10 -25.67 -36.24 51.12
N TYR A 11 -25.74 -35.76 49.87
CA TYR A 11 -24.55 -35.42 49.09
C TYR A 11 -23.74 -34.31 49.75
N LEU A 12 -24.38 -33.23 50.21
CA LEU A 12 -23.70 -32.14 50.91
C LEU A 12 -23.05 -32.60 52.23
N SER A 13 -23.75 -33.44 53.01
CA SER A 13 -23.20 -34.02 54.25
C SER A 13 -21.95 -34.85 53.97
N ARG A 14 -21.96 -35.68 52.92
CA ARG A 14 -20.80 -36.46 52.49
C ARG A 14 -19.66 -35.58 51.99
N HIS A 15 -19.95 -34.56 51.18
CA HIS A 15 -18.94 -33.63 50.67
C HIS A 15 -18.12 -32.97 51.78
N CYS A 16 -18.74 -32.67 52.93
CA CYS A 16 -18.05 -32.07 54.07
C CYS A 16 -17.32 -33.08 54.98
N ARG A 17 -17.65 -34.39 54.92
CA ARG A 17 -17.12 -35.40 55.86
C ARG A 17 -16.21 -36.44 55.22
N GLU A 18 -16.38 -36.73 53.94
CA GLU A 18 -15.62 -37.74 53.21
C GLU A 18 -14.42 -37.13 52.49
N THR A 19 -13.45 -37.98 52.13
CA THR A 19 -12.25 -37.56 51.41
C THR A 19 -12.57 -37.17 49.97
N VAL A 20 -12.10 -35.99 49.53
CA VAL A 20 -12.26 -35.53 48.14
C VAL A 20 -11.26 -36.27 47.24
N ASN A 21 -11.77 -37.15 46.37
CA ASN A 21 -10.93 -37.88 45.40
C ASN A 21 -10.83 -37.12 44.06
N PHE A 22 -9.96 -36.11 44.02
CA PHE A 22 -9.76 -35.25 42.85
C PHE A 22 -9.13 -36.00 41.66
N LEU A 23 -8.20 -36.93 41.93
CA LEU A 23 -7.55 -37.72 40.89
C LEU A 23 -8.55 -38.59 40.13
N ALA A 24 -9.41 -39.32 40.85
CA ALA A 24 -10.42 -40.17 40.23
C ALA A 24 -11.41 -39.35 39.37
N ALA A 25 -11.72 -38.10 39.75
CA ALA A 25 -12.57 -37.22 38.96
C ALA A 25 -11.93 -36.83 37.61
N ILE A 26 -10.62 -36.53 37.61
CA ILE A 26 -9.88 -36.25 36.37
C ILE A 26 -9.78 -37.51 35.50
N GLU A 27 -9.45 -38.67 36.09
CA GLU A 27 -9.35 -39.93 35.35
C GLU A 27 -10.70 -40.37 34.78
N ALA A 28 -11.79 -40.18 35.52
CA ALA A 28 -13.14 -40.43 35.05
C ALA A 28 -13.48 -39.52 33.85
N SER A 29 -13.11 -38.24 33.90
CA SER A 29 -13.30 -37.30 32.79
C SER A 29 -12.51 -37.72 31.54
N ARG A 30 -11.29 -38.25 31.72
CA ARG A 30 -10.47 -38.82 30.66
C ARG A 30 -11.11 -40.08 30.06
N HIS A 31 -11.55 -41.02 30.89
CA HIS A 31 -12.19 -42.27 30.44
C HIS A 31 -13.52 -42.03 29.75
N ALA A 32 -14.30 -41.06 30.22
CA ALA A 32 -15.55 -40.63 29.60
C ALA A 32 -15.35 -39.82 28.31
N LYS A 33 -14.10 -39.57 27.88
CA LYS A 33 -13.74 -38.78 26.70
C LYS A 33 -14.35 -37.37 26.70
N LEU A 34 -14.52 -36.79 27.89
CA LEU A 34 -15.04 -35.43 28.06
C LEU A 34 -13.96 -34.36 27.89
N MET A 35 -12.70 -34.78 27.74
CA MET A 35 -11.55 -33.90 27.58
C MET A 35 -10.69 -34.32 26.37
N THR A 36 -9.99 -33.35 25.80
CA THR A 36 -9.02 -33.51 24.71
C THR A 36 -7.77 -32.70 25.06
N ASP A 37 -6.66 -32.88 24.34
CA ASP A 37 -5.42 -32.11 24.56
C ASP A 37 -5.61 -30.59 24.41
N LYS A 38 -6.70 -30.15 23.78
CA LYS A 38 -7.09 -28.72 23.63
C LYS A 38 -8.01 -28.21 24.76
N THR A 39 -8.34 -29.02 25.75
CA THR A 39 -9.23 -28.62 26.85
C THR A 39 -8.56 -27.55 27.72
N VAL A 40 -9.30 -26.46 27.96
CA VAL A 40 -8.90 -25.39 28.88
C VAL A 40 -9.58 -25.61 30.23
N TRP A 41 -8.81 -25.64 31.30
CA TRP A 41 -9.29 -25.78 32.67
C TRP A 41 -9.39 -24.42 33.33
N ILE A 42 -10.61 -24.00 33.69
CA ILE A 42 -10.85 -22.73 34.38
C ILE A 42 -11.02 -23.00 35.86
N GLU A 43 -10.11 -22.49 36.68
CA GLU A 43 -10.22 -22.57 38.13
C GLU A 43 -10.97 -21.35 38.66
N ILE A 44 -12.13 -21.60 39.28
CA ILE A 44 -12.97 -20.58 39.90
C ILE A 44 -12.71 -20.59 41.40
N GLY A 45 -12.07 -19.54 41.90
CA GLY A 45 -11.72 -19.39 43.30
C GLY A 45 -10.90 -18.14 43.57
N SER A 46 -10.56 -17.89 44.85
CA SER A 46 -9.76 -16.75 45.28
C SER A 46 -8.26 -16.89 44.99
N HIS A 47 -7.79 -18.09 44.66
CA HIS A 47 -6.43 -18.40 44.27
C HIS A 47 -6.37 -19.76 43.52
N THR A 48 -5.22 -20.06 42.92
CA THR A 48 -4.98 -21.24 42.07
C THR A 48 -4.36 -22.36 42.87
N ILE A 49 -5.17 -23.26 43.39
CA ILE A 49 -4.76 -24.47 44.10
C ILE A 49 -4.93 -25.70 43.20
N CYS A 50 -6.07 -25.79 42.50
CA CYS A 50 -6.43 -26.93 41.67
C CYS A 50 -5.63 -26.99 40.36
N SER A 51 -5.23 -25.86 39.81
CA SER A 51 -4.43 -25.79 38.57
C SER A 51 -3.14 -26.60 38.65
N GLY A 52 -2.46 -26.57 39.81
CA GLY A 52 -1.24 -27.37 40.04
C GLY A 52 -1.53 -28.87 40.09
N MET A 53 -2.65 -29.27 40.72
CA MET A 53 -3.07 -30.67 40.76
C MET A 53 -3.41 -31.19 39.36
N ILE A 54 -4.11 -30.39 38.55
CA ILE A 54 -4.43 -30.73 37.15
C ILE A 54 -3.15 -30.96 36.34
N LYS A 55 -2.17 -30.06 36.44
CA LYS A 55 -0.88 -30.19 35.73
C LYS A 55 -0.05 -31.38 36.23
N SER A 56 -0.14 -31.71 37.51
CA SER A 56 0.56 -32.88 38.05
C SER A 56 -0.04 -34.19 37.54
N THR A 57 -1.35 -34.23 37.32
CA THR A 57 -2.06 -35.43 36.83
C THR A 57 -1.99 -35.56 35.30
N LEU A 58 -2.17 -34.46 34.56
CA LEU A 58 -2.28 -34.45 33.10
C LEU A 58 -0.97 -34.08 32.37
N GLY A 59 0.02 -33.59 33.11
CA GLY A 59 1.28 -33.08 32.60
C GLY A 59 1.34 -31.56 32.50
N PRO A 60 2.56 -30.99 32.40
CA PRO A 60 2.79 -29.54 32.40
C PRO A 60 2.16 -28.80 31.21
N GLN A 61 1.87 -29.52 30.12
CA GLN A 61 1.22 -29.00 28.91
C GLN A 61 -0.28 -28.69 29.09
N ALA A 62 -0.91 -29.10 30.20
CA ALA A 62 -2.32 -28.83 30.44
C ALA A 62 -2.59 -27.31 30.57
N ASN A 63 -3.52 -26.80 29.76
CA ASN A 63 -3.87 -25.38 29.76
C ASN A 63 -4.82 -25.06 30.93
N THR A 64 -4.33 -24.32 31.93
CA THR A 64 -5.09 -23.95 33.13
C THR A 64 -5.12 -22.43 33.27
N VAL A 65 -6.30 -21.85 33.49
CA VAL A 65 -6.50 -20.42 33.72
C VAL A 65 -7.21 -20.17 35.05
N ALA A 66 -7.03 -18.98 35.62
CA ALA A 66 -7.49 -18.65 36.96
C ALA A 66 -8.54 -17.54 36.95
N SER A 67 -9.57 -17.60 37.79
CA SER A 67 -10.45 -16.45 37.98
C SER A 67 -9.80 -15.34 38.80
N LEU A 68 -9.08 -15.70 39.87
CA LEU A 68 -8.41 -14.77 40.78
C LEU A 68 -7.08 -15.35 41.27
N ARG A 69 -6.18 -14.45 41.69
CA ARG A 69 -4.93 -14.79 42.37
C ARG A 69 -4.73 -13.90 43.59
N ARG A 70 -4.13 -14.48 44.62
CA ARG A 70 -3.81 -13.74 45.84
C ARG A 70 -2.76 -12.66 45.52
N ASN A 71 -2.95 -11.46 46.06
CA ASN A 71 -2.03 -10.32 45.90
C ASN A 71 -1.86 -9.83 44.45
N GLU A 72 -2.80 -10.16 43.56
CA GLU A 72 -2.84 -9.62 42.20
C GLU A 72 -4.17 -8.88 41.98
N ASP A 73 -4.16 -7.91 41.06
CA ASP A 73 -5.39 -7.21 40.66
C ASP A 73 -6.36 -8.19 39.97
N SER A 74 -7.61 -8.22 40.46
CA SER A 74 -8.64 -9.14 39.99
C SER A 74 -8.94 -8.97 38.50
N TRP A 75 -8.98 -7.72 38.01
CA TRP A 75 -9.29 -7.44 36.60
C TRP A 75 -8.15 -7.83 35.67
N LYS A 76 -6.91 -7.64 36.11
CA LYS A 76 -5.72 -8.12 35.41
C LYS A 76 -5.73 -9.65 35.26
N VAL A 77 -6.02 -10.39 36.32
CA VAL A 77 -6.09 -11.86 36.27
C VAL A 77 -7.23 -12.30 35.34
N LEU A 78 -8.42 -11.70 35.48
CA LEU A 78 -9.59 -12.07 34.69
C LEU A 78 -9.39 -11.79 33.20
N SER A 79 -8.84 -10.62 32.84
CA SER A 79 -8.58 -10.24 31.45
C SER A 79 -7.51 -11.12 30.80
N GLN A 80 -6.46 -11.49 31.54
CA GLN A 80 -5.45 -12.45 31.08
C GLN A 80 -6.05 -13.84 30.84
N SER A 81 -6.91 -14.31 31.75
CA SER A 81 -7.59 -15.59 31.61
C SER A 81 -8.55 -15.62 30.43
N LEU A 82 -9.33 -14.55 30.21
CA LEU A 82 -10.21 -14.42 29.03
C LEU A 82 -9.41 -14.37 27.72
N SER A 83 -8.26 -13.68 27.72
CA SER A 83 -7.35 -13.67 26.58
C SER A 83 -6.82 -15.08 26.27
N ALA A 84 -6.37 -15.82 27.29
CA ALA A 84 -5.90 -17.20 27.12
C ALA A 84 -7.00 -18.14 26.61
N VAL A 85 -8.23 -17.98 27.09
CA VAL A 85 -9.41 -18.73 26.63
C VAL A 85 -9.72 -18.40 25.15
N TYR A 86 -9.69 -17.13 24.78
CA TYR A 86 -9.90 -16.69 23.39
C TYR A 86 -8.82 -17.20 22.45
N LEU A 87 -7.54 -17.12 22.84
CA LEU A 87 -6.41 -17.64 22.07
C LEU A 87 -6.44 -19.17 21.93
N ALA A 88 -7.08 -19.88 22.88
CA ALA A 88 -7.33 -21.31 22.76
C ALA A 88 -8.46 -21.66 21.76
N GLY A 89 -9.09 -20.65 21.14
CA GLY A 89 -10.15 -20.81 20.13
C GLY A 89 -11.56 -20.88 20.70
N ILE A 90 -11.76 -20.59 21.99
CA ILE A 90 -13.08 -20.51 22.60
C ILE A 90 -13.70 -19.16 22.25
N ASN A 91 -14.92 -19.19 21.70
CA ASN A 91 -15.64 -17.98 21.32
C ASN A 91 -16.17 -17.24 22.56
N VAL A 92 -15.44 -16.21 22.99
CA VAL A 92 -15.86 -15.34 24.10
C VAL A 92 -16.84 -14.28 23.58
N GLN A 93 -18.00 -14.17 24.23
CA GLN A 93 -18.99 -13.13 23.92
C GLN A 93 -18.56 -11.77 24.49
N TRP A 94 -17.63 -11.11 23.80
CA TRP A 94 -17.08 -9.81 24.23
C TRP A 94 -18.13 -8.71 24.43
N LYS A 95 -19.27 -8.80 23.73
CA LYS A 95 -20.40 -7.88 23.92
C LYS A 95 -20.96 -7.94 25.35
N GLU A 96 -21.10 -9.14 25.91
CA GLU A 96 -21.61 -9.32 27.28
C GLU A 96 -20.59 -8.83 28.30
N TYR A 97 -19.30 -9.16 28.08
CA TYR A 97 -18.21 -8.68 28.93
C TYR A 97 -18.15 -7.15 29.00
N HIS A 98 -18.33 -6.45 27.87
CA HIS A 98 -18.26 -4.99 27.82
C HIS A 98 -19.58 -4.27 28.12
N GLN A 99 -20.68 -4.97 28.34
CA GLN A 99 -22.03 -4.36 28.46
C GLN A 99 -22.11 -3.28 29.55
N ASP A 100 -21.47 -3.52 30.68
CA ASP A 100 -21.53 -2.62 31.85
C ASP A 100 -20.52 -1.46 31.78
N PHE A 101 -19.61 -1.46 30.80
CA PHE A 101 -18.51 -0.49 30.66
C PHE A 101 -18.79 0.56 29.58
N LYS A 102 -19.92 1.28 29.68
CA LYS A 102 -20.37 2.25 28.66
C LYS A 102 -19.35 3.34 28.33
N SER A 103 -18.57 3.78 29.31
CA SER A 103 -17.51 4.80 29.12
C SER A 103 -16.36 4.32 28.24
N SER A 104 -16.24 3.01 28.00
CA SER A 104 -15.19 2.39 27.20
C SER A 104 -15.68 1.97 25.81
N HIS A 105 -16.90 2.35 25.41
CA HIS A 105 -17.46 2.06 24.08
C HIS A 105 -16.99 3.11 23.06
N GLU A 106 -15.73 3.00 22.66
CA GLU A 106 -15.12 3.84 21.63
C GLU A 106 -14.63 2.99 20.45
N VAL A 107 -14.78 3.50 19.23
CA VAL A 107 -14.23 2.86 18.04
C VAL A 107 -12.77 3.31 17.88
N LEU A 108 -11.84 2.40 18.15
CA LEU A 108 -10.42 2.66 18.00
C LEU A 108 -9.95 2.40 16.56
N HIS A 109 -9.13 3.30 16.01
CA HIS A 109 -8.41 3.07 14.76
C HIS A 109 -7.19 2.18 15.02
N LEU A 110 -7.29 0.91 14.62
CA LEU A 110 -6.18 -0.03 14.66
C LEU A 110 -5.42 -0.04 13.32
N PRO A 111 -4.11 -0.38 13.33
CA PRO A 111 -3.38 -0.64 12.09
C PRO A 111 -4.11 -1.66 11.22
N ALA A 112 -3.99 -1.50 9.89
CA ALA A 112 -4.56 -2.46 8.96
C ALA A 112 -3.96 -3.86 9.16
N TYR A 113 -4.77 -4.88 8.86
CA TYR A 113 -4.33 -6.28 8.91
C TYR A 113 -3.06 -6.47 8.07
N SER A 114 -2.01 -7.01 8.70
CA SER A 114 -0.73 -7.28 8.05
C SER A 114 -0.79 -8.65 7.38
N TRP A 115 -1.01 -8.66 6.06
CA TRP A 115 -0.99 -9.88 5.26
C TRP A 115 0.41 -10.48 5.16
N ASP A 116 0.51 -11.81 5.23
CA ASP A 116 1.72 -12.55 4.87
C ASP A 116 1.85 -12.55 3.34
N ASN A 117 2.53 -11.54 2.80
CA ASN A 117 2.67 -11.27 1.37
C ASN A 117 3.63 -12.26 0.69
N LYS A 118 3.28 -13.55 0.71
CA LYS A 118 3.98 -14.56 -0.09
C LYS A 118 3.73 -14.31 -1.57
N ASN A 119 4.76 -14.52 -2.36
CA ASN A 119 4.66 -14.39 -3.80
C ASN A 119 3.90 -15.59 -4.38
N TYR A 120 2.61 -15.42 -4.64
CA TYR A 120 1.78 -16.39 -5.36
C TYR A 120 1.71 -16.10 -6.86
N TRP A 121 2.46 -15.11 -7.36
CA TRP A 121 2.52 -14.83 -8.79
C TRP A 121 3.36 -15.88 -9.49
N LEU A 122 2.78 -16.50 -10.51
CA LEU A 122 3.55 -17.22 -11.51
C LEU A 122 4.19 -16.18 -12.43
N TYR A 123 5.51 -16.05 -12.35
CA TYR A 123 6.25 -15.24 -13.32
C TYR A 123 5.96 -15.80 -14.71
N TYR A 124 5.39 -14.96 -15.57
CA TYR A 124 5.12 -15.30 -16.95
C TYR A 124 6.46 -15.50 -17.66
N LYS A 125 6.86 -16.76 -17.82
CA LYS A 125 7.99 -17.18 -18.63
C LYS A 125 7.42 -17.88 -19.87
N ASN A 126 7.55 -17.21 -21.02
CA ASN A 126 7.03 -17.65 -22.32
C ASN A 126 5.49 -17.73 -22.38
N ASP A 127 5.00 -18.04 -23.58
CA ASP A 127 3.59 -18.28 -23.89
C ASP A 127 3.05 -19.58 -23.27
N PHE A 128 3.18 -19.77 -21.95
CA PHE A 128 2.79 -21.01 -21.25
C PHE A 128 1.34 -21.41 -21.51
N CYS A 129 0.43 -20.43 -21.61
CA CYS A 129 -0.98 -20.68 -21.96
C CYS A 129 -1.17 -21.23 -23.38
N LEU A 130 -0.25 -20.97 -24.30
CA LEU A 130 -0.26 -21.50 -25.67
C LEU A 130 0.55 -22.80 -25.81
N THR A 131 1.67 -22.95 -25.10
CA THR A 131 2.61 -24.08 -25.29
C THR A 131 2.57 -25.15 -24.19
N LYS A 132 1.81 -24.95 -23.11
CA LYS A 132 1.65 -25.87 -21.97
C LYS A 132 2.97 -26.51 -21.49
N GLY A 133 4.03 -25.72 -21.41
CA GLY A 133 5.32 -26.17 -20.90
C GLY A 133 6.23 -26.89 -21.92
N GLY A 134 5.92 -26.85 -23.22
CA GLY A 134 6.90 -27.16 -24.25
C GLY A 134 7.96 -26.06 -24.37
N ASP A 135 9.22 -26.44 -24.58
CA ASP A 135 10.29 -25.49 -24.90
C ASP A 135 9.89 -24.68 -26.14
N PRO A 136 10.10 -23.36 -26.15
CA PRO A 136 9.72 -22.53 -27.29
C PRO A 136 10.47 -23.00 -28.53
N VAL A 137 9.73 -23.44 -29.55
CA VAL A 137 10.25 -23.55 -30.90
C VAL A 137 10.75 -22.16 -31.28
N PRO A 138 12.00 -21.97 -31.75
CA PRO A 138 12.51 -20.66 -32.13
C PRO A 138 11.70 -20.16 -33.32
N GLN A 139 10.63 -19.43 -33.04
CA GLN A 139 9.91 -18.66 -34.03
C GLN A 139 10.82 -17.46 -34.34
N VAL A 140 11.41 -17.50 -35.53
CA VAL A 140 12.02 -16.33 -36.17
C VAL A 140 10.89 -15.35 -36.45
N SER A 141 10.45 -14.63 -35.42
CA SER A 141 9.57 -13.49 -35.56
C SER A 141 10.46 -12.26 -35.62
N ASN A 142 10.60 -11.72 -36.82
CA ASN A 142 11.04 -10.34 -37.05
C ASN A 142 9.97 -9.35 -36.57
N ASN A 143 9.52 -9.49 -35.33
CA ASN A 143 8.77 -8.47 -34.65
C ASN A 143 9.78 -7.59 -33.92
N THR A 144 10.33 -6.63 -34.67
CA THR A 144 10.91 -5.42 -34.10
C THR A 144 9.81 -4.73 -33.31
N VAL A 145 9.62 -5.14 -32.05
CA VAL A 145 8.93 -4.33 -31.06
C VAL A 145 9.69 -3.01 -31.06
N PRO A 146 9.10 -1.87 -31.47
CA PRO A 146 9.76 -0.60 -31.30
C PRO A 146 10.07 -0.49 -29.81
N SER A 147 11.33 -0.30 -29.45
CA SER A 147 11.76 -0.12 -28.06
C SER A 147 11.01 1.07 -27.47
N ARG A 148 9.84 0.80 -26.87
CA ARG A 148 9.01 1.83 -26.24
C ARG A 148 9.75 2.28 -24.99
N LEU A 149 10.18 3.54 -24.95
CA LEU A 149 10.91 4.07 -23.79
C LEU A 149 9.98 4.12 -22.57
N THR A 150 8.84 4.79 -22.70
CA THR A 150 7.72 4.79 -21.72
C THR A 150 6.37 4.91 -22.45
N ILE A 151 5.26 4.93 -21.69
CA ILE A 151 3.91 5.17 -22.27
C ILE A 151 3.80 6.59 -22.85
N SER A 152 4.45 7.57 -22.21
CA SER A 152 4.43 8.99 -22.55
C SER A 152 5.45 9.39 -23.62
N ALA A 153 6.60 8.71 -23.66
CA ALA A 153 7.65 8.87 -24.68
C ALA A 153 7.87 7.52 -25.38
N GLN A 154 7.24 7.31 -26.54
CA GLN A 154 7.14 5.95 -27.09
C GLN A 154 8.35 5.57 -27.92
N LYS A 155 8.45 6.04 -29.16
CA LYS A 155 9.49 5.64 -30.11
C LYS A 155 10.59 6.68 -30.18
N VAL A 156 11.84 6.31 -29.91
CA VAL A 156 13.00 7.16 -30.23
C VAL A 156 13.16 7.22 -31.75
N VAL A 157 13.04 8.41 -32.32
CA VAL A 157 13.21 8.68 -33.76
C VAL A 157 14.63 9.11 -34.07
N GLU A 158 15.23 9.87 -33.16
CA GLU A 158 16.58 10.39 -33.29
C GLU A 158 17.23 10.43 -31.92
N SER A 159 18.50 10.04 -31.85
CA SER A 159 19.34 10.13 -30.65
C SER A 159 20.77 10.35 -31.12
N ILE A 160 21.26 11.57 -30.91
CA ILE A 160 22.57 12.02 -31.38
C ILE A 160 23.20 12.89 -30.31
N GLY A 161 24.51 12.81 -30.15
CA GLY A 161 25.19 13.65 -29.18
C GLY A 161 26.70 13.57 -29.27
N ASP A 162 27.34 14.56 -28.67
CA ASP A 162 28.77 14.68 -28.48
C ASP A 162 29.08 15.01 -27.01
N ALA A 163 30.33 15.38 -26.73
CA ALA A 163 30.80 15.72 -25.39
C ALA A 163 30.16 16.99 -24.80
N THR A 164 29.58 17.86 -25.62
CA THR A 164 29.02 19.16 -25.23
C THR A 164 27.50 19.17 -25.20
N LYS A 165 26.86 18.51 -26.17
CA LYS A 165 25.40 18.47 -26.34
C LYS A 165 24.93 17.11 -26.76
N ALA A 166 23.74 16.72 -26.30
CA ALA A 166 23.05 15.54 -26.78
C ALA A 166 21.58 15.85 -27.02
N THR A 167 21.01 15.31 -28.09
CA THR A 167 19.61 15.50 -28.46
C THR A 167 18.93 14.15 -28.64
N VAL A 168 17.75 14.02 -28.06
CA VAL A 168 16.84 12.90 -28.30
C VAL A 168 15.51 13.43 -28.78
N ILE A 169 14.94 12.77 -29.79
CA ILE A 169 13.60 13.04 -30.29
C ILE A 169 12.78 11.76 -30.17
N THR A 170 11.68 11.83 -29.42
CA THR A 170 10.70 10.75 -29.35
C THR A 170 9.43 11.12 -30.07
N GLU A 171 8.78 10.13 -30.70
CA GLU A 171 7.47 10.22 -31.31
C GLU A 171 6.48 9.35 -30.53
N THR A 172 5.33 9.94 -30.24
CA THR A 172 4.29 9.35 -29.42
C THR A 172 2.93 9.53 -30.11
N ASP A 173 2.13 8.46 -30.16
CA ASP A 173 0.74 8.55 -30.57
C ASP A 173 -0.15 8.86 -29.35
N ILE A 174 -0.83 10.01 -29.40
CA ILE A 174 -1.79 10.44 -28.38
C ILE A 174 -3.01 9.49 -28.30
N SER A 175 -3.30 8.79 -29.39
CA SER A 175 -4.42 7.84 -29.50
C SER A 175 -4.04 6.43 -29.00
N ASP A 176 -2.81 6.24 -28.53
CA ASP A 176 -2.40 4.97 -27.92
C ASP A 176 -3.33 4.58 -26.75
N PRO A 177 -3.80 3.32 -26.68
CA PRO A 177 -4.76 2.90 -25.65
C PRO A 177 -4.28 3.07 -24.20
N LEU A 178 -2.97 3.10 -23.96
CA LEU A 178 -2.40 3.28 -22.62
C LEU A 178 -2.21 4.76 -22.26
N LEU A 179 -1.95 5.61 -23.25
CA LEU A 179 -1.75 7.06 -23.03
C LEU A 179 -3.07 7.86 -23.08
N CYS A 180 -3.96 7.52 -24.01
CA CYS A 180 -5.20 8.24 -24.27
C CYS A 180 -6.05 8.51 -23.01
N PRO A 181 -6.22 7.56 -22.05
CA PRO A 181 -6.97 7.82 -20.81
C PRO A 181 -6.42 8.98 -19.97
N VAL A 182 -5.10 9.22 -19.96
CA VAL A 182 -4.47 10.31 -19.21
C VAL A 182 -4.96 11.67 -19.73
N ILE A 183 -5.11 11.79 -21.05
CA ILE A 183 -5.48 13.03 -21.72
C ILE A 183 -7.00 13.20 -21.71
N GLN A 184 -7.75 12.11 -21.89
CA GLN A 184 -9.20 12.13 -21.76
C GLN A 184 -9.67 12.43 -20.33
N GLY A 185 -8.87 12.14 -19.32
CA GLY A 185 -9.14 12.52 -17.92
C GLY A 185 -9.00 14.02 -17.65
N HIS A 186 -8.21 14.74 -18.45
CA HIS A 186 -8.00 16.18 -18.30
C HIS A 186 -8.86 16.96 -19.30
N LYS A 187 -10.13 17.18 -18.91
CA LYS A 187 -11.09 17.94 -19.69
C LYS A 187 -11.24 19.36 -19.16
N VAL A 188 -11.24 20.32 -20.07
CA VAL A 188 -11.55 21.72 -19.80
C VAL A 188 -12.68 22.14 -20.72
N ASN A 189 -13.83 22.49 -20.15
CA ASN A 189 -15.06 22.78 -20.89
C ASN A 189 -15.45 21.61 -21.83
N GLY A 190 -15.32 20.38 -21.33
CA GLY A 190 -15.61 19.16 -22.09
C GLY A 190 -14.58 18.76 -23.16
N ILE A 191 -13.57 19.59 -23.44
CA ILE A 191 -12.52 19.30 -24.44
C ILE A 191 -11.35 18.59 -23.75
N PRO A 192 -10.94 17.39 -24.20
CA PRO A 192 -9.77 16.69 -23.66
C PRO A 192 -8.47 17.35 -24.14
N LEU A 193 -7.69 17.88 -23.21
CA LEU A 193 -6.44 18.59 -23.46
C LEU A 193 -5.29 17.85 -22.78
N CYS A 194 -4.14 17.78 -23.44
CA CYS A 194 -2.94 17.24 -22.83
C CYS A 194 -2.57 18.02 -21.55
N PRO A 195 -2.50 17.37 -20.38
CA PRO A 195 -2.15 18.05 -19.14
C PRO A 195 -0.66 18.40 -19.09
N SER A 196 -0.30 19.51 -18.45
CA SER A 196 1.11 19.91 -18.26
C SER A 196 1.94 18.89 -17.48
N SER A 197 1.30 18.08 -16.62
CA SER A 197 1.97 16.98 -15.92
C SER A 197 2.49 15.91 -16.88
N LEU A 198 1.81 15.66 -18.00
CA LEU A 198 2.30 14.73 -19.02
C LEU A 198 3.52 15.31 -19.73
N TYR A 199 3.57 16.63 -19.97
CA TYR A 199 4.79 17.26 -20.49
C TYR A 199 5.95 17.18 -19.51
N ALA A 200 5.70 17.33 -18.19
CA ALA A 200 6.72 17.17 -17.17
C ALA A 200 7.26 15.73 -17.10
N ASP A 201 6.38 14.73 -17.18
CA ASP A 201 6.76 13.31 -17.22
C ASP A 201 7.64 12.96 -18.43
N ILE A 202 7.30 13.49 -19.61
CA ILE A 202 8.13 13.35 -20.82
C ILE A 202 9.48 14.06 -20.63
N ALA A 203 9.49 15.28 -20.10
CA ALA A 203 10.72 16.03 -19.82
C ALA A 203 11.68 15.25 -18.92
N GLN A 204 11.17 14.66 -17.84
CA GLN A 204 11.95 13.82 -16.95
C GLN A 204 12.48 12.57 -17.67
N THR A 205 11.59 11.85 -18.35
CA THR A 205 11.94 10.63 -19.10
C THR A 205 13.07 10.88 -20.12
N LEU A 206 12.96 11.95 -20.91
CA LEU A 206 13.96 12.28 -21.92
C LEU A 206 15.29 12.77 -21.29
N SER A 207 15.22 13.48 -20.17
CA SER A 207 16.42 13.92 -19.45
C SER A 207 17.19 12.74 -18.85
N GLU A 208 16.47 11.79 -18.24
CA GLU A 208 17.06 10.54 -17.72
C GLU A 208 17.66 9.70 -18.86
N TYR A 209 16.96 9.59 -19.99
CA TYR A 209 17.49 8.92 -21.19
C TYR A 209 18.79 9.57 -21.68
N LEU A 210 18.84 10.91 -21.76
CA LEU A 210 20.04 11.62 -22.19
C LEU A 210 21.21 11.38 -21.21
N ILE A 211 20.96 11.42 -19.90
CA ILE A 211 21.98 11.14 -18.88
C ILE A 211 22.49 9.70 -19.01
N ASP A 212 21.59 8.71 -19.08
CA ASP A 212 21.96 7.30 -19.13
C ASP A 212 22.78 6.93 -20.39
N ASN A 213 22.51 7.59 -21.52
CA ASN A 213 23.17 7.27 -22.79
C ASN A 213 24.41 8.11 -23.10
N PHE A 214 24.48 9.37 -22.66
CA PHE A 214 25.54 10.31 -23.05
C PHE A 214 26.36 10.85 -21.88
N LYS A 215 25.83 10.83 -20.65
CA LYS A 215 26.52 11.40 -19.48
C LYS A 215 26.29 10.59 -18.18
N PRO A 216 26.63 9.29 -18.15
CA PRO A 216 26.21 8.39 -17.06
C PRO A 216 26.71 8.80 -15.67
N GLU A 217 27.79 9.56 -15.57
CA GLU A 217 28.28 10.08 -14.28
C GLU A 217 27.35 11.13 -13.63
N LEU A 218 26.33 11.64 -14.34
CA LEU A 218 25.29 12.49 -13.77
C LEU A 218 24.07 11.69 -13.26
N LYS A 219 24.13 10.36 -13.28
CA LYS A 219 23.04 9.50 -12.79
C LYS A 219 22.73 9.79 -11.32
N GLY A 220 21.46 10.04 -11.02
CA GLY A 220 20.98 10.39 -9.67
C GLY A 220 20.96 11.90 -9.38
N VAL A 221 21.35 12.76 -10.33
CA VAL A 221 21.14 14.21 -10.22
C VAL A 221 19.65 14.53 -10.16
N GLY A 222 19.30 15.60 -9.44
CA GLY A 222 17.93 16.10 -9.39
C GLY A 222 17.56 16.77 -10.72
N LEU A 223 16.32 16.58 -11.16
CA LEU A 223 15.76 17.16 -12.37
C LEU A 223 14.63 18.12 -12.00
N ASP A 224 14.84 19.42 -12.23
CA ASP A 224 13.83 20.46 -11.99
C ASP A 224 13.22 20.92 -13.32
N VAL A 225 11.97 20.52 -13.58
CA VAL A 225 11.22 20.94 -14.77
C VAL A 225 10.69 22.35 -14.54
N ALA A 226 11.43 23.33 -15.05
CA ALA A 226 11.17 24.75 -14.91
C ALA A 226 10.67 25.39 -16.23
N ASP A 227 10.16 26.62 -16.11
CA ASP A 227 9.86 27.49 -17.25
C ASP A 227 8.91 26.84 -18.30
N MET A 228 7.97 26.01 -17.83
CA MET A 228 6.97 25.35 -18.68
C MET A 228 6.00 26.37 -19.28
N ALA A 229 6.06 26.53 -20.60
CA ALA A 229 5.17 27.37 -21.39
C ALA A 229 4.34 26.51 -22.34
N VAL A 230 3.01 26.66 -22.32
CA VAL A 230 2.06 25.93 -23.18
C VAL A 230 1.26 26.93 -24.02
N PRO A 231 1.84 27.52 -25.08
CA PRO A 231 1.17 28.54 -25.89
C PRO A 231 -0.05 28.00 -26.64
N LYS A 232 -0.05 26.72 -27.02
CA LYS A 232 -1.16 26.08 -27.76
C LYS A 232 -1.43 24.69 -27.19
N PRO A 233 -2.63 24.43 -26.65
CA PRO A 233 -2.91 23.13 -26.07
C PRO A 233 -2.90 22.03 -27.14
N LEU A 234 -2.36 20.86 -26.80
CA LEU A 234 -2.49 19.66 -27.61
C LEU A 234 -3.83 18.99 -27.31
N ILE A 235 -4.74 18.99 -28.30
CA ILE A 235 -6.12 18.52 -28.15
C ILE A 235 -6.24 17.10 -28.70
N TYR A 236 -6.88 16.19 -27.95
CA TYR A 236 -7.22 14.86 -28.45
C TYR A 236 -8.43 14.91 -29.38
N LYS A 237 -8.30 14.45 -30.64
CA LYS A 237 -9.34 14.60 -31.66
C LYS A 237 -10.19 13.35 -31.92
N ASN A 238 -9.88 12.20 -31.31
CA ASN A 238 -10.58 10.92 -31.53
C ASN A 238 -10.84 10.59 -33.01
N ALA A 239 -9.88 10.89 -33.90
CA ALA A 239 -10.03 10.80 -35.35
C ALA A 239 -8.99 9.86 -35.99
N GLY A 240 -8.49 8.89 -35.22
CA GLY A 240 -7.39 8.00 -35.60
C GLY A 240 -6.07 8.37 -34.92
N PRO A 241 -4.94 7.82 -35.41
CA PRO A 241 -3.61 8.11 -34.88
C PRO A 241 -3.30 9.61 -34.97
N GLN A 242 -2.81 10.18 -33.87
CA GLN A 242 -2.43 11.59 -33.80
C GLN A 242 -1.06 11.70 -33.11
N LEU A 243 -0.05 11.97 -33.93
CA LEU A 243 1.34 11.93 -33.49
C LEU A 243 1.82 13.29 -32.97
N PHE A 244 2.65 13.25 -31.94
CA PHE A 244 3.47 14.37 -31.53
C PHE A 244 4.91 13.92 -31.29
N ARG A 245 5.84 14.85 -31.40
CA ARG A 245 7.24 14.65 -31.05
C ARG A 245 7.64 15.53 -29.88
N ALA A 246 8.48 14.97 -29.03
CA ALA A 246 9.18 15.68 -27.97
C ALA A 246 10.68 15.64 -28.31
N ALA A 247 11.25 16.83 -28.52
CA ALA A 247 12.68 17.00 -28.79
C ALA A 247 13.33 17.60 -27.54
N ALA A 248 14.27 16.88 -26.95
CA ALA A 248 15.03 17.31 -25.78
C ALA A 248 16.51 17.41 -26.13
N THR A 249 17.13 18.55 -25.82
CA THR A 249 18.55 18.81 -26.07
C THR A 249 19.22 19.19 -24.75
N ALA A 250 20.17 18.35 -24.32
CA ALA A 250 21.06 18.62 -23.20
C ALA A 250 22.17 19.57 -23.61
N ASP A 251 22.46 20.52 -22.73
CA ASP A 251 23.66 21.34 -22.73
C ASP A 251 24.42 21.02 -21.43
N TRP A 252 25.49 20.24 -21.55
CA TRP A 252 26.16 19.65 -20.39
C TRP A 252 26.93 20.70 -19.58
N ASP A 253 27.48 21.71 -20.26
CA ASP A 253 28.19 22.83 -19.63
C ASP A 253 27.21 23.71 -18.85
N ALA A 254 26.03 24.00 -19.44
CA ALA A 254 24.98 24.74 -18.76
C ALA A 254 24.21 23.90 -17.72
N ARG A 255 24.48 22.59 -17.61
CA ARG A 255 23.80 21.64 -16.70
C ARG A 255 22.28 21.70 -16.80
N GLN A 256 21.77 21.72 -18.02
CA GLN A 256 20.33 21.79 -18.28
C GLN A 256 19.94 21.06 -19.57
N VAL A 257 18.66 20.75 -19.70
CA VAL A 257 18.04 20.22 -20.92
C VAL A 257 16.92 21.15 -21.35
N SER A 258 16.90 21.58 -22.61
CA SER A 258 15.74 22.27 -23.18
C SER A 258 14.85 21.28 -23.91
N MET A 259 13.54 21.30 -23.67
CA MET A 259 12.58 20.45 -24.37
C MET A 259 11.53 21.26 -25.12
N GLN A 260 11.15 20.78 -26.31
CA GLN A 260 10.03 21.27 -27.10
C GLN A 260 9.11 20.13 -27.51
N ILE A 261 7.80 20.38 -27.50
CA ILE A 261 6.77 19.43 -27.89
C ILE A 261 5.95 20.03 -29.03
N TYR A 262 5.82 19.28 -30.13
CA TYR A 262 5.10 19.70 -31.32
C TYR A 262 4.37 18.54 -31.99
N SER A 263 3.24 18.81 -32.62
CA SER A 263 2.50 17.83 -33.42
C SER A 263 3.21 17.56 -34.74
N VAL A 264 3.05 16.34 -35.27
CA VAL A 264 3.58 15.95 -36.58
C VAL A 264 2.50 15.24 -37.41
N THR A 265 2.63 15.28 -38.72
CA THR A 265 1.82 14.43 -39.62
C THR A 265 2.25 12.97 -39.50
N LEU A 266 1.50 12.03 -40.08
CA LEU A 266 1.88 10.60 -40.11
C LEU A 266 3.21 10.36 -40.83
N GLU A 267 3.59 11.26 -41.75
CA GLU A 267 4.88 11.27 -42.45
C GLU A 267 5.99 11.95 -41.63
N GLY A 268 5.70 12.40 -40.41
CA GLY A 268 6.67 13.04 -39.52
C GLY A 268 6.94 14.52 -39.79
N LYS A 269 6.13 15.18 -40.64
CA LYS A 269 6.28 16.62 -40.91
C LYS A 269 5.79 17.45 -39.72
N LYS A 270 6.63 18.35 -39.21
CA LYS A 270 6.27 19.26 -38.10
C LYS A 270 5.04 20.11 -38.44
N MET A 271 4.09 20.16 -37.50
CA MET A 271 2.85 20.93 -37.58
C MET A 271 2.89 22.09 -36.58
N THR A 272 2.37 21.90 -35.36
CA THR A 272 2.15 22.98 -34.38
C THR A 272 3.00 22.76 -33.13
N ASP A 273 3.69 23.81 -32.67
CA ASP A 273 4.34 23.84 -31.36
C ASP A 273 3.32 23.99 -30.24
N HIS A 274 3.43 23.14 -29.21
CA HIS A 274 2.47 23.03 -28.12
C HIS A 274 3.04 23.46 -26.78
N ALA A 275 4.23 22.98 -26.44
CA ALA A 275 4.85 23.25 -25.15
C ALA A 275 6.38 23.32 -25.24
N SER A 276 6.98 24.08 -24.33
CA SER A 276 8.43 24.13 -24.13
C SER A 276 8.75 24.26 -22.65
N CYS A 277 9.85 23.67 -22.20
CA CYS A 277 10.35 23.84 -20.83
C CYS A 277 11.87 23.67 -20.77
N ILE A 278 12.43 23.99 -19.61
CA ILE A 278 13.85 23.78 -19.29
C ILE A 278 13.92 22.82 -18.09
N ILE A 279 14.78 21.82 -18.15
CA ILE A 279 15.05 20.91 -17.05
C ILE A 279 16.42 21.26 -16.50
N LYS A 280 16.47 21.81 -15.29
CA LYS A 280 17.70 22.23 -14.62
C LYS A 280 18.21 21.11 -13.73
N PHE A 281 19.51 20.83 -13.77
CA PHE A 281 20.11 19.82 -12.90
C PHE A 281 20.45 20.43 -11.54
N PHE A 282 20.06 19.76 -10.46
CA PHE A 282 20.34 20.22 -9.09
C PHE A 282 20.86 19.09 -8.20
N ASP A 283 21.53 19.47 -7.12
CA ASP A 283 22.01 18.53 -6.09
C ASP A 283 20.88 18.20 -5.12
N THR A 284 20.47 16.93 -5.12
CA THR A 284 19.34 16.44 -4.32
C THR A 284 19.61 16.47 -2.81
N GLU A 285 20.85 16.22 -2.38
CA GLU A 285 21.21 16.26 -0.96
C GLU A 285 21.32 17.69 -0.45
N ALA A 286 21.91 18.59 -1.25
CA ALA A 286 21.94 20.01 -0.91
C ALA A 286 20.51 20.59 -0.80
N ALA A 287 19.63 20.26 -1.76
CA ALA A 287 18.23 20.67 -1.72
C ALA A 287 17.52 20.09 -0.49
N ARG A 288 17.75 18.82 -0.16
CA ARG A 288 17.15 18.18 1.02
C ARG A 288 17.54 18.88 2.33
N GLU A 289 18.81 19.23 2.51
CA GLU A 289 19.29 19.97 3.68
C GLU A 289 18.69 21.38 3.76
N GLU A 290 18.53 22.05 2.62
CA GLU A 290 17.84 23.33 2.57
C GLU A 290 16.37 23.23 2.99
N TRP A 291 15.64 22.26 2.45
CA TRP A 291 14.23 22.04 2.76
C TRP A 291 14.00 21.65 4.22
N LYS A 292 14.90 20.86 4.83
CA LYS A 292 14.84 20.52 6.26
C LYS A 292 14.80 21.75 7.16
N ARG A 293 15.56 22.80 6.85
CA ARG A 293 15.58 24.05 7.64
C ARG A 293 14.22 24.74 7.68
N ASN A 294 13.46 24.66 6.58
CA ASN A 294 12.18 25.36 6.43
C ASN A 294 10.96 24.45 6.61
N ALA A 295 11.15 23.13 6.74
CA ALA A 295 10.08 22.14 6.76
C ALA A 295 9.02 22.41 7.84
N TYR A 296 9.43 22.88 9.03
CA TYR A 296 8.50 23.20 10.11
C TYR A 296 7.62 24.42 9.80
N LEU A 297 8.15 25.44 9.11
CA LEU A 297 7.38 26.62 8.68
C LEU A 297 6.36 26.26 7.61
N ILE A 298 6.75 25.42 6.66
CA ILE A 298 5.88 24.91 5.60
C ILE A 298 4.76 24.07 6.23
N ARG A 299 5.11 23.12 7.10
CA ARG A 299 4.13 22.25 7.77
C ARG A 299 3.13 23.06 8.59
N ARG A 300 3.60 24.02 9.38
CA ARG A 300 2.73 24.96 10.11
C ARG A 300 1.79 25.73 9.17
N SER A 301 2.28 26.16 8.01
CA SER A 301 1.46 26.89 7.03
C SER A 301 0.40 26.00 6.39
N VAL A 302 0.75 24.74 6.10
CA VAL A 302 -0.17 23.73 5.58
C VAL A 302 -1.26 23.41 6.60
N ASP A 303 -0.89 23.16 7.86
CA ASP A 303 -1.83 22.87 8.95
C ASP A 303 -2.81 24.04 9.13
N ARG A 304 -2.31 25.28 9.13
CA ARG A 304 -3.13 26.50 9.18
C ARG A 304 -4.11 26.60 8.01
N LEU A 305 -3.73 26.22 6.80
CA LEU A 305 -4.63 26.24 5.64
C LEU A 305 -5.74 25.18 5.79
N PHE A 306 -5.43 24.00 6.32
CA PHE A 306 -6.42 22.97 6.61
C PHE A 306 -7.40 23.41 7.69
N GLU A 307 -6.92 23.98 8.80
CA GLU A 307 -7.77 24.53 9.87
C GLU A 307 -8.66 25.66 9.37
N SER A 308 -8.09 26.60 8.60
CA SER A 308 -8.84 27.72 8.04
C SER A 308 -9.92 27.27 7.06
N ALA A 309 -9.67 26.22 6.27
CA ALA A 309 -10.68 25.63 5.40
C ALA A 309 -11.78 24.89 6.20
N ALA A 310 -11.43 24.24 7.31
CA ALA A 310 -12.40 23.54 8.17
C ALA A 310 -13.31 24.52 8.94
N ASN A 311 -12.77 25.66 9.36
CA ASN A 311 -13.49 26.70 10.09
C ASN A 311 -14.30 27.64 9.18
N GLY A 312 -14.16 27.51 7.85
CA GLY A 312 -14.87 28.35 6.87
C GLY A 312 -14.21 29.71 6.59
N ASP A 313 -13.02 29.96 7.14
CA ASP A 313 -12.24 31.19 6.91
C ASP A 313 -11.55 31.19 5.53
N SER A 314 -11.34 30.01 4.94
CA SER A 314 -10.78 29.83 3.60
C SER A 314 -11.69 28.96 2.72
N ASN A 315 -11.76 29.30 1.43
CA ASN A 315 -12.47 28.49 0.45
C ASN A 315 -11.59 27.37 -0.10
N LYS A 316 -12.13 26.15 -0.15
CA LYS A 316 -11.50 25.00 -0.82
C LYS A 316 -12.04 24.87 -2.25
N LEU A 317 -11.14 24.91 -3.24
CA LEU A 317 -11.50 24.62 -4.63
C LEU A 317 -11.56 23.09 -4.84
N GLY A 318 -12.78 22.58 -5.02
CA GLY A 318 -13.00 21.15 -5.29
C GLY A 318 -12.84 20.80 -6.78
N PRO A 319 -12.59 19.52 -7.12
CA PRO A 319 -12.47 19.08 -8.51
C PRO A 319 -13.65 19.49 -9.39
N GLY A 320 -14.89 19.37 -8.91
CA GLY A 320 -16.08 19.78 -9.68
C GLY A 320 -16.26 21.29 -9.88
N MET A 321 -15.47 22.11 -9.20
CA MET A 321 -15.38 23.56 -9.46
C MET A 321 -14.33 23.89 -10.51
N VAL A 322 -13.21 23.15 -10.52
CA VAL A 322 -12.04 23.41 -11.38
C VAL A 322 -12.13 22.67 -12.71
N TYR A 323 -12.66 21.45 -12.71
CA TYR A 323 -12.78 20.57 -13.87
C TYR A 323 -14.27 20.32 -14.16
N LYS A 324 -14.76 20.91 -15.25
CA LYS A 324 -16.08 20.67 -15.85
C LYS A 324 -15.95 20.27 -17.32
#